data_AF-A0A7K5FM28-F1
#
_entry.id   AF-A0A7K5FM28-F1
#
_cell.length_a   1.000
_cell.length_b   1.000
_cell.length_c   1.000
_cell.angle_alpha   90.00
_cell.angle_beta   90.00
_cell.angle_gamma   90.00
#
_symmetry.space_group_name_H-M   'P 1'
#
loop_
_entity.id
_entity.type
_entity.pdbx_description
1 polymer ?
#
loop_
_entity_poly.entity_id
_entity_poly.type
_entity_poly.pdbx_seq_one_letter_code
_entity_poly.pdbx_strand_id
1 'polypeptide(L)'
;QGKFTLLRDTRTDGSFLVHHFLSFYLRAGCKVCFVALLQSFSHYNIIAQKLGVSLTAAKERGQLVFLEGLKSCLDLWFGEQEEQSGQPNPLQFISESTSNLKALFDFVWVSLTPASSDSWKGPVLLVDDLSVLLSLGATPVAVLDFIHYCRAVVCSQLKGNIVVLVHSNEDSEDEENELVVNSLCHHSDLILWVEGLATGFCKDVHGQV
;
A
#
# COMPACT_ATOMS: atom_id res chain seq x y z
N GLN A 1 3.45 14.07 15.24
CA GLN A 1 3.54 14.04 13.76
C GLN A 1 3.52 12.57 13.36
N GLY A 2 2.79 12.22 12.30
CA GLY A 2 2.77 10.86 11.77
C GLY A 2 4.10 10.47 11.12
N LYS A 3 4.34 9.18 10.93
CA LYS A 3 5.56 8.66 10.30
C LYS A 3 5.28 7.96 8.97
N PHE A 4 6.14 8.20 7.99
CA PHE A 4 6.23 7.44 6.75
C PHE A 4 7.35 6.39 6.85
N THR A 5 6.97 5.12 6.89
CA THR A 5 7.89 3.98 6.87
C THR A 5 7.93 3.38 5.47
N LEU A 6 9.11 3.33 4.88
CA LEU A 6 9.36 2.63 3.62
C LEU A 6 9.85 1.22 3.93
N LEU A 7 9.20 0.23 3.32
CA LEU A 7 9.70 -1.13 3.23
C LEU A 7 10.35 -1.22 1.85
N ARG A 8 11.63 -1.57 1.83
CA ARG A 8 12.37 -1.79 0.59
C ARG A 8 12.84 -3.23 0.61
N ASP A 9 12.75 -3.92 -0.50
CA ASP A 9 13.45 -5.19 -0.64
C ASP A 9 14.34 -5.25 -1.89
N THR A 10 15.35 -6.10 -1.82
CA THR A 10 16.34 -6.32 -2.87
C THR A 10 16.80 -7.77 -2.83
N ARG A 11 16.69 -8.49 -3.97
CA ARG A 11 17.08 -9.91 -4.10
C ARG A 11 16.37 -10.91 -3.17
N THR A 12 15.39 -10.46 -2.38
CA THR A 12 14.58 -11.30 -1.49
C THR A 12 13.20 -10.66 -1.31
N ASP A 13 12.21 -11.45 -0.88
CA ASP A 13 10.85 -10.96 -0.66
C ASP A 13 10.69 -10.32 0.74
N GLY A 14 10.32 -9.03 0.77
CA GLY A 14 10.02 -8.24 1.97
C GLY A 14 8.53 -8.24 2.37
N SER A 15 7.65 -8.93 1.64
CA SER A 15 6.20 -8.93 1.86
C SER A 15 5.77 -9.33 3.28
N PHE A 16 6.58 -10.12 3.99
CA PHE A 16 6.32 -10.49 5.39
C PHE A 16 6.21 -9.27 6.31
N LEU A 17 6.90 -8.17 6.01
CA LEU A 17 6.79 -6.91 6.76
C LEU A 17 5.41 -6.28 6.56
N VAL A 18 4.81 -6.37 5.37
CA VAL A 18 3.44 -5.89 5.11
C VAL A 18 2.44 -6.65 6.00
N HIS A 19 2.56 -7.98 6.06
CA HIS A 19 1.73 -8.82 6.94
C HIS A 19 1.92 -8.47 8.43
N HIS A 20 3.17 -8.21 8.84
CA HIS A 20 3.50 -7.78 10.19
C HIS A 20 2.82 -6.45 10.53
N PHE A 21 3.00 -5.41 9.71
CA PHE A 21 2.44 -4.08 9.95
C PHE A 21 0.91 -4.08 9.92
N LEU A 22 0.30 -4.80 8.99
CA LEU A 22 -1.16 -4.95 8.95
C LEU A 22 -1.70 -5.51 10.28
N SER A 23 -1.12 -6.62 10.75
CA SER A 23 -1.53 -7.27 11.99
C SER A 23 -1.23 -6.41 13.22
N PHE A 24 -0.07 -5.75 13.23
CA PHE A 24 0.35 -4.84 14.28
C PHE A 24 -0.63 -3.68 14.48
N TYR A 25 -0.95 -2.94 13.41
CA TYR A 25 -1.83 -1.77 13.50
C TYR A 25 -3.29 -2.14 13.80
N LEU A 26 -3.78 -3.25 13.26
CA LEU A 26 -5.13 -3.74 13.59
C LEU A 26 -5.25 -4.11 15.08
N ARG A 27 -4.24 -4.80 15.64
CA ARG A 27 -4.19 -5.11 17.08
C ARG A 27 -4.01 -3.88 17.95
N ALA A 28 -3.32 -2.86 17.45
CA ALA A 28 -3.17 -1.58 18.15
C ALA A 28 -4.48 -0.78 18.26
N GLY A 29 -5.51 -1.13 17.46
CA GLY A 29 -6.79 -0.42 17.42
C GLY A 29 -6.79 0.77 16.45
N CYS A 30 -5.90 0.77 15.45
CA CYS A 30 -5.83 1.80 14.42
C CYS A 30 -6.82 1.53 13.28
N LYS A 31 -7.31 2.59 12.61
CA LYS A 31 -8.07 2.47 11.36
C LYS A 31 -7.08 2.27 10.22
N VAL A 32 -7.23 1.23 9.42
CA VAL A 32 -6.28 0.88 8.36
C VAL A 32 -6.99 0.98 7.01
N CYS A 33 -6.45 1.81 6.11
CA CYS A 33 -6.74 1.76 4.69
C CYS A 33 -5.62 0.95 4.05
N PHE A 34 -5.94 -0.24 3.58
CA PHE A 34 -4.99 -1.11 2.93
C PHE A 34 -5.24 -1.12 1.42
N VAL A 35 -4.30 -0.53 0.69
CA VAL A 35 -4.22 -0.56 -0.77
C VAL A 35 -3.34 -1.75 -1.15
N ALA A 36 -3.98 -2.90 -1.39
CA ALA A 36 -3.32 -4.13 -1.79
C ALA A 36 -3.33 -4.23 -3.31
N LEU A 37 -2.24 -3.79 -3.94
CA LEU A 37 -2.09 -3.72 -5.38
C LEU A 37 -1.73 -5.06 -6.00
N LEU A 38 -1.08 -5.96 -5.25
CA LEU A 38 -0.58 -7.23 -5.79
C LEU A 38 -1.38 -8.45 -5.33
N GLN A 39 -1.67 -8.57 -4.03
CA GLN A 39 -2.28 -9.78 -3.45
C GLN A 39 -3.76 -9.60 -3.09
N SER A 40 -4.55 -10.68 -3.20
CA SER A 40 -5.99 -10.67 -2.89
C SER A 40 -6.28 -10.55 -1.39
N PHE A 41 -7.49 -10.11 -1.05
CA PHE A 41 -7.99 -10.10 0.33
C PHE A 41 -7.90 -11.49 0.96
N SER A 42 -8.24 -12.54 0.22
CA SER A 42 -8.19 -13.92 0.68
C SER A 42 -6.79 -14.34 1.11
N HIS A 43 -5.76 -13.95 0.34
CA HIS A 43 -4.36 -14.22 0.69
C HIS A 43 -3.98 -13.56 2.02
N TYR A 44 -4.23 -12.25 2.14
CA TYR A 44 -3.95 -11.53 3.39
C TYR A 44 -4.76 -12.04 4.57
N ASN A 45 -6.02 -12.43 4.37
CA ASN A 45 -6.88 -12.92 5.44
C ASN A 45 -6.39 -14.25 6.01
N ILE A 46 -5.95 -15.18 5.17
CA ILE A 46 -5.37 -16.46 5.62
C ILE A 46 -4.12 -16.22 6.47
N ILE A 47 -3.24 -15.31 6.05
CA ILE A 47 -1.99 -15.03 6.79
C ILE A 47 -2.27 -14.27 8.09
N ALA A 48 -3.14 -13.26 8.06
CA ALA A 48 -3.53 -12.51 9.24
C ALA A 48 -4.19 -13.41 10.31
N GLN A 49 -5.01 -14.40 9.89
CA GLN A 49 -5.59 -15.37 10.83
C GLN A 49 -4.51 -16.18 11.57
N LYS A 50 -3.43 -16.57 10.88
CA LYS A 50 -2.27 -17.23 11.51
C LYS A 50 -1.55 -16.31 12.50
N LEU A 51 -1.61 -15.00 12.30
CA LEU A 51 -1.08 -13.97 13.21
C LEU A 51 -2.09 -13.56 14.31
N GLY A 52 -3.23 -14.25 14.42
CA GLY A 52 -4.24 -14.01 15.44
C GLY A 52 -5.16 -12.82 15.15
N VAL A 53 -5.25 -12.37 13.90
CA VAL A 53 -6.08 -11.22 13.47
C VAL A 53 -7.08 -11.67 12.41
N SER A 54 -8.36 -11.37 12.61
CA SER A 54 -9.40 -11.59 11.60
C SER A 54 -9.63 -10.33 10.77
N LEU A 55 -9.23 -10.33 9.49
CA LEU A 55 -9.46 -9.19 8.59
C LEU A 55 -10.94 -9.01 8.27
N THR A 56 -11.70 -10.10 8.13
CA THR A 56 -13.16 -10.04 7.91
C THR A 56 -13.86 -9.25 9.03
N ALA A 57 -13.65 -9.65 10.28
CA ALA A 57 -14.17 -8.92 11.43
C ALA A 57 -13.66 -7.47 11.53
N ALA A 58 -12.44 -7.17 11.05
CA ALA A 58 -11.91 -5.80 11.00
C ALA A 58 -12.60 -4.94 9.95
N LYS A 59 -12.93 -5.54 8.81
CA LYS A 59 -13.70 -4.91 7.74
C LYS A 59 -15.15 -4.66 8.15
N GLU A 60 -15.81 -5.65 8.75
CA GLU A 60 -17.20 -5.56 9.21
C GLU A 60 -17.42 -4.45 10.26
N ARG A 61 -16.45 -4.24 11.16
CA ARG A 61 -16.51 -3.15 12.16
C ARG A 61 -16.02 -1.79 11.62
N GLY A 62 -15.65 -1.70 10.34
CA GLY A 62 -15.15 -0.46 9.73
C GLY A 62 -13.73 -0.06 10.15
N GLN A 63 -12.97 -0.94 10.81
CA GLN A 63 -11.58 -0.67 11.16
C GLN A 63 -10.65 -0.81 9.95
N LEU A 64 -10.94 -1.78 9.06
CA LEU A 64 -10.16 -2.05 7.86
C LEU A 64 -10.97 -1.68 6.61
N VAL A 65 -10.45 -0.75 5.82
CA VAL A 65 -10.88 -0.53 4.44
C VAL A 65 -9.85 -1.17 3.52
N PHE A 66 -10.27 -2.04 2.61
CA PHE A 66 -9.37 -2.85 1.79
C PHE A 66 -9.69 -2.64 0.31
N LEU A 67 -8.69 -2.22 -0.47
CA LEU A 67 -8.73 -2.13 -1.93
C LEU A 67 -7.94 -3.29 -2.53
N GLU A 68 -8.60 -4.12 -3.34
CA GLU A 68 -7.98 -5.17 -4.15
C GLU A 68 -7.63 -4.61 -5.53
N GLY A 69 -6.38 -4.16 -5.72
CA GLY A 69 -5.94 -3.44 -6.91
C GLY A 69 -6.07 -4.26 -8.20
N LEU A 70 -5.47 -5.45 -8.27
CA LEU A 70 -5.57 -6.30 -9.48
C LEU A 70 -7.02 -6.66 -9.82
N LYS A 71 -7.84 -6.96 -8.81
CA LYS A 71 -9.26 -7.26 -9.04
C LYS A 71 -9.98 -6.03 -9.60
N SER A 72 -9.77 -4.87 -8.98
CA SER A 72 -10.37 -3.60 -9.44
C SER A 72 -9.92 -3.21 -10.86
N CYS A 73 -8.67 -3.51 -11.22
CA CYS A 73 -8.15 -3.35 -12.58
C CYS A 73 -8.87 -4.28 -13.58
N LEU A 74 -9.05 -5.56 -13.24
CA LEU A 74 -9.76 -6.50 -14.09
C LEU A 74 -11.23 -6.12 -14.29
N ASP A 75 -11.90 -5.65 -13.24
CA ASP A 75 -13.28 -5.17 -13.30
C ASP A 75 -13.40 -3.94 -14.22
N LEU A 76 -12.38 -3.08 -14.29
CA LEU A 76 -12.38 -1.94 -15.23
C LEU A 76 -12.21 -2.35 -16.70
N TRP A 77 -11.41 -3.39 -16.97
CA TRP A 77 -11.14 -3.83 -18.34
C TRP A 77 -12.21 -4.77 -18.89
N PHE A 78 -12.78 -5.61 -18.03
CA PHE A 78 -13.64 -6.72 -18.42
C PHE A 78 -15.00 -6.73 -17.73
N GLY A 79 -15.22 -5.87 -16.74
CA GLY A 79 -16.49 -5.79 -16.04
C GLY A 79 -17.60 -5.23 -16.91
N GLU A 80 -18.79 -5.79 -16.78
CA GLU A 80 -20.01 -5.11 -17.18
C GLU A 80 -20.14 -3.87 -16.28
N GLN A 81 -20.44 -2.69 -16.85
CA GLN A 81 -20.63 -1.46 -16.08
C GLN A 81 -21.85 -1.62 -15.16
N GLU A 82 -21.67 -2.24 -14.00
CA GLU A 82 -22.63 -2.13 -12.92
C GLU A 82 -22.48 -0.72 -12.35
N GLU A 83 -23.50 0.11 -12.60
CA GLU A 83 -23.67 1.45 -12.03
C GLU A 83 -23.83 1.38 -10.49
N GLN A 84 -22.80 0.93 -9.77
CA GLN A 84 -22.82 0.90 -8.32
C GLN A 84 -22.08 2.10 -7.75
N SER A 85 -22.89 3.11 -7.39
CA SER A 85 -22.56 4.36 -6.72
C SER A 85 -21.70 5.32 -7.53
N GLY A 86 -22.09 6.58 -7.63
CA GLY A 86 -21.39 7.62 -8.41
C GLY A 86 -20.00 8.01 -7.89
N GLN A 87 -19.27 7.11 -7.24
CA GLN A 87 -17.87 7.32 -6.87
C GLN A 87 -16.93 6.73 -7.94
N PRO A 88 -15.89 7.48 -8.33
CA PRO A 88 -14.91 7.03 -9.29
C PRO A 88 -14.15 5.79 -8.78
N ASN A 89 -13.82 4.86 -9.68
CA ASN A 89 -12.96 3.73 -9.34
C ASN A 89 -11.56 4.27 -8.95
N PRO A 90 -10.96 3.83 -7.83
CA PRO A 90 -9.63 4.30 -7.40
C PRO A 90 -8.54 4.14 -8.47
N LEU A 91 -8.67 3.16 -9.37
CA LEU A 91 -7.76 2.87 -10.48
C LEU A 91 -8.28 3.35 -11.85
N GLN A 92 -9.22 4.30 -11.89
CA GLN A 92 -9.78 4.79 -13.17
C GLN A 92 -8.74 5.37 -14.13
N PHE A 93 -7.57 5.78 -13.64
CA PHE A 93 -6.45 6.28 -14.45
C PHE A 93 -5.98 5.27 -15.50
N ILE A 94 -6.26 3.97 -15.31
CA ILE A 94 -5.93 2.92 -16.29
C ILE A 94 -6.80 3.05 -17.54
N SER A 95 -8.04 3.55 -17.41
CA SER A 95 -9.00 3.72 -18.51
C SER A 95 -9.07 5.14 -19.07
N GLU A 96 -8.68 6.14 -18.28
CA GLU A 96 -8.79 7.56 -18.64
C GLU A 96 -7.49 8.09 -19.27
N SER A 97 -7.61 9.10 -20.15
CA SER A 97 -6.43 9.78 -20.73
C SER A 97 -5.63 10.60 -19.71
N THR A 98 -6.07 10.67 -18.45
CA THR A 98 -5.38 11.44 -17.41
C THR A 98 -4.49 10.51 -16.59
N SER A 99 -3.19 10.81 -16.58
CA SER A 99 -2.17 10.01 -15.90
C SER A 99 -2.06 10.28 -14.40
N ASN A 100 -3.06 10.92 -13.77
CA ASN A 100 -3.00 11.28 -12.35
C ASN A 100 -3.69 10.24 -11.46
N LEU A 101 -3.21 10.12 -10.23
CA LEU A 101 -3.73 9.18 -9.23
C LEU A 101 -4.72 9.84 -8.25
N LYS A 102 -5.46 10.86 -8.71
CA LYS A 102 -6.37 11.62 -7.84
C LYS A 102 -7.49 10.74 -7.27
N ALA A 103 -8.09 9.87 -8.08
CA ALA A 103 -9.16 8.98 -7.62
C ALA A 103 -8.67 8.02 -6.52
N LEU A 104 -7.44 7.49 -6.65
CA LEU A 104 -6.80 6.67 -5.62
C LEU A 104 -6.55 7.47 -4.34
N PHE A 105 -6.06 8.70 -4.47
CA PHE A 105 -5.89 9.61 -3.34
C PHE A 105 -7.21 9.94 -2.65
N ASP A 106 -8.27 10.27 -3.40
CA ASP A 106 -9.59 10.58 -2.88
C ASP A 106 -10.16 9.37 -2.11
N PHE A 107 -9.96 8.16 -2.63
CA PHE A 107 -10.31 6.92 -1.94
C PHE A 107 -9.59 6.79 -0.59
N VAL A 108 -8.28 7.02 -0.55
CA VAL A 108 -7.50 6.98 0.71
C VAL A 108 -7.99 8.05 1.69
N TRP A 109 -8.21 9.28 1.21
CA TRP A 109 -8.71 10.39 2.01
C TRP A 109 -10.06 10.06 2.65
N VAL A 110 -11.04 9.63 1.85
CA VAL A 110 -12.37 9.25 2.35
C VAL A 110 -12.28 8.09 3.35
N SER A 111 -11.44 7.09 3.06
CA SER A 111 -11.28 5.91 3.91
C SER A 111 -10.69 6.23 5.29
N LEU A 112 -9.74 7.16 5.36
CA LEU A 112 -9.01 7.49 6.58
C LEU A 112 -9.54 8.71 7.32
N THR A 113 -10.44 9.49 6.70
CA THR A 113 -11.10 10.59 7.39
C THR A 113 -11.92 10.03 8.56
N PRO A 114 -11.73 10.55 9.79
CA PRO A 114 -12.46 10.06 10.95
C PRO A 114 -13.95 10.40 10.81
N ALA A 115 -14.80 9.38 10.96
CA ALA A 115 -16.21 9.62 11.20
C ALA A 115 -16.40 10.09 12.65
N SER A 116 -17.42 10.92 12.92
CA SER A 116 -17.69 11.48 14.25
C SER A 116 -17.94 10.43 15.34
N SER A 117 -18.17 9.17 14.96
CA SER A 117 -18.41 8.02 15.85
C SER A 117 -17.20 7.10 16.04
N ASP A 118 -16.10 7.30 15.32
CA ASP A 118 -14.97 6.36 15.31
C ASP A 118 -14.06 6.55 16.55
N SER A 119 -13.79 5.46 17.27
CA SER A 119 -12.92 5.45 18.47
C SER A 119 -11.50 4.91 18.20
N TRP A 120 -11.07 4.91 16.94
CA TRP A 120 -9.77 4.36 16.54
C TRP A 120 -8.60 5.22 17.03
N LYS A 121 -7.48 4.58 17.39
CA LYS A 121 -6.31 5.29 17.94
C LYS A 121 -5.59 6.20 16.92
N GLY A 122 -5.80 5.97 15.63
CA GLY A 122 -5.22 6.76 14.55
C GLY A 122 -5.36 6.07 13.19
N PRO A 123 -5.27 6.83 12.08
CA PRO A 123 -5.33 6.29 10.73
C PRO A 123 -3.98 5.74 10.27
N VAL A 124 -4.02 4.71 9.44
CA VAL A 124 -2.85 4.10 8.83
C VAL A 124 -3.14 3.81 7.36
N LEU A 125 -2.29 4.32 6.47
CA LEU A 125 -2.23 3.88 5.08
C LEU A 125 -1.19 2.76 4.97
N LEU A 126 -1.59 1.62 4.43
CA LEU A 126 -0.69 0.52 4.08
C LEU A 126 -0.78 0.29 2.56
N VAL A 127 0.36 0.16 1.90
CA VAL A 127 0.46 -0.17 0.47
C VAL A 127 1.47 -1.31 0.30
N ASP A 128 1.08 -2.41 -0.36
CA ASP A 128 1.89 -3.63 -0.43
C ASP A 128 2.90 -3.69 -1.58
N ASP A 129 2.62 -3.09 -2.74
CA ASP A 129 3.61 -3.00 -3.80
C ASP A 129 3.28 -1.79 -4.68
N LEU A 130 3.92 -0.66 -4.39
CA LEU A 130 3.67 0.58 -5.11
C LEU A 130 4.12 0.50 -6.58
N SER A 131 5.09 -0.36 -6.90
CA SER A 131 5.65 -0.47 -8.25
C SER A 131 4.63 -1.00 -9.27
N VAL A 132 3.59 -1.71 -8.79
CA VAL A 132 2.45 -2.15 -9.60
C VAL A 132 1.76 -0.96 -10.29
N LEU A 133 1.73 0.23 -9.67
CA LEU A 133 1.13 1.40 -10.31
C LEU A 133 1.87 1.81 -11.60
N LEU A 134 3.19 1.68 -11.63
CA LEU A 134 4.00 1.91 -12.84
C LEU A 134 3.65 0.88 -13.93
N SER A 135 3.55 -0.39 -13.53
CA SER A 135 3.14 -1.48 -14.42
C SER A 135 1.73 -1.30 -14.99
N LEU A 136 0.85 -0.60 -14.28
CA LEU A 136 -0.51 -0.24 -14.71
C LEU A 136 -0.55 1.06 -15.55
N GLY A 137 0.60 1.65 -15.87
CA GLY A 137 0.73 2.81 -16.75
C GLY A 137 0.74 4.18 -16.04
N ALA A 138 0.82 4.21 -14.70
CA ALA A 138 1.03 5.48 -13.99
C ALA A 138 2.46 5.98 -14.22
N THR A 139 2.63 7.29 -14.39
CA THR A 139 3.98 7.86 -14.51
C THR A 139 4.66 7.93 -13.13
N PRO A 140 6.01 7.90 -13.06
CA PRO A 140 6.74 8.09 -11.81
C PRO A 140 6.33 9.36 -11.05
N VAL A 141 6.11 10.47 -11.77
CA VAL A 141 5.67 11.74 -11.18
C VAL A 141 4.30 11.59 -10.52
N ALA A 142 3.35 10.92 -11.18
CA ALA A 142 2.02 10.70 -10.60
C ALA A 142 2.06 9.82 -9.35
N VAL A 143 2.91 8.79 -9.32
CA VAL A 143 3.13 7.94 -8.14
C VAL A 143 3.73 8.74 -6.98
N LEU A 144 4.73 9.59 -7.27
CA LEU A 144 5.35 10.45 -6.27
C LEU A 144 4.39 11.51 -5.73
N ASP A 145 3.59 12.12 -6.61
CA ASP A 145 2.54 13.07 -6.23
C ASP A 145 1.51 12.39 -5.31
N PHE A 146 1.07 11.17 -5.64
CA PHE A 146 0.17 10.39 -4.79
C PHE A 146 0.71 10.19 -3.38
N ILE A 147 1.95 9.71 -3.25
CA ILE A 147 2.58 9.53 -1.93
C ILE A 147 2.77 10.87 -1.21
N HIS A 148 3.14 11.93 -1.93
CA HIS A 148 3.28 13.26 -1.36
C HIS A 148 1.96 13.77 -0.75
N TYR A 149 0.86 13.68 -1.50
CA TYR A 149 -0.46 14.08 -1.00
C TYR A 149 -0.93 13.20 0.16
N CYS A 150 -0.72 11.88 0.08
CA CYS A 150 -1.01 10.98 1.19
C CYS A 150 -0.22 11.35 2.44
N ARG A 151 1.07 11.68 2.33
CA ARG A 151 1.91 12.11 3.47
C ARG A 151 1.44 13.43 4.06
N ALA A 152 1.11 14.41 3.22
CA ALA A 152 0.58 15.70 3.67
C ALA A 152 -0.71 15.53 4.47
N VAL A 153 -1.60 14.65 4.01
CA VAL A 153 -2.87 14.36 4.67
C VAL A 153 -2.70 13.46 5.90
N VAL A 154 -2.18 12.26 5.73
CA VAL A 154 -2.18 11.22 6.77
C VAL A 154 -1.20 11.59 7.88
N CYS A 155 0.05 11.93 7.54
CA CYS A 155 1.08 12.20 8.55
C CYS A 155 0.92 13.59 9.19
N SER A 156 0.61 14.62 8.39
CA SER A 156 0.60 16.00 8.89
C SER A 156 -0.76 16.45 9.40
N GLN A 157 -1.87 16.16 8.71
CA GLN A 157 -3.21 16.58 9.16
C GLN A 157 -3.80 15.58 10.15
N LEU A 158 -3.86 14.30 9.77
CA LEU A 158 -4.51 13.25 10.56
C LEU A 158 -3.61 12.64 11.65
N LYS A 159 -2.32 12.99 11.67
CA LYS A 159 -1.31 12.46 12.59
C LYS A 159 -1.22 10.92 12.60
N GLY A 160 -1.59 10.28 11.48
CA GLY A 160 -1.53 8.85 11.23
C GLY A 160 -0.21 8.39 10.61
N ASN A 161 -0.07 7.09 10.33
CA ASN A 161 1.15 6.54 9.76
C ASN A 161 0.95 6.04 8.32
N ILE A 162 2.03 6.04 7.55
CA ILE A 162 2.07 5.45 6.21
C ILE A 162 3.12 4.35 6.21
N VAL A 163 2.79 3.21 5.62
CA VAL A 163 3.71 2.12 5.33
C VAL A 163 3.57 1.73 3.87
N VAL A 164 4.66 1.73 3.12
CA VAL A 164 4.67 1.40 1.68
C VAL A 164 5.78 0.42 1.43
N LEU A 165 5.51 -0.67 0.72
CA LEU A 165 6.54 -1.54 0.16
C LEU A 165 6.83 -1.17 -1.30
N VAL A 166 8.12 -1.16 -1.62
CA VAL A 166 8.66 -1.05 -2.97
C VAL A 166 9.71 -2.13 -3.20
N HIS A 167 9.70 -2.67 -4.40
CA HIS A 167 10.72 -3.60 -4.86
C HIS A 167 11.84 -2.84 -5.57
N SER A 168 13.08 -3.14 -5.20
CA SER A 168 14.26 -2.60 -5.88
C SER A 168 15.10 -3.74 -6.41
N ASN A 169 15.57 -3.61 -7.63
CA ASN A 169 16.42 -4.61 -8.25
C ASN A 169 17.65 -3.92 -8.82
N GLU A 170 18.80 -4.13 -8.17
CA GLU A 170 20.09 -3.54 -8.57
C GLU A 170 20.50 -3.93 -9.98
N ASP A 171 20.00 -5.07 -10.49
CA ASP A 171 20.27 -5.56 -11.84
C ASP A 171 19.19 -5.12 -12.87
N SER A 172 18.22 -4.29 -12.48
CA SER A 172 17.16 -3.83 -13.39
C SER A 172 17.54 -2.57 -14.16
N GLU A 173 17.16 -2.52 -15.44
CA GLU A 173 17.26 -1.34 -16.30
C GLU A 173 15.99 -0.45 -16.20
N ASP A 174 15.18 -0.64 -15.15
CA ASP A 174 13.93 0.10 -14.94
C ASP A 174 14.22 1.45 -14.26
N GLU A 175 14.61 2.43 -15.08
CA GLU A 175 14.92 3.80 -14.63
C GLU A 175 13.72 4.48 -13.94
N GLU A 176 12.50 4.14 -14.33
CA GLU A 176 11.28 4.70 -13.77
C GLU A 176 11.04 4.20 -12.34
N ASN A 177 11.17 2.90 -12.11
CA ASN A 177 11.09 2.33 -10.77
C ASN A 177 12.23 2.81 -9.87
N GLU A 178 13.46 2.85 -10.37
CA GLU A 178 14.61 3.36 -9.61
C GLU A 178 14.41 4.84 -9.20
N LEU A 179 13.83 5.67 -10.06
CA LEU A 179 13.49 7.04 -9.71
C LEU A 179 12.46 7.11 -8.57
N VAL A 180 11.42 6.28 -8.60
CA VAL A 180 10.42 6.19 -7.52
C VAL A 180 11.06 5.72 -6.22
N VAL A 181 11.81 4.62 -6.23
CA VAL A 181 12.46 4.05 -5.05
C VAL A 181 13.40 5.07 -4.39
N ASN A 182 14.28 5.71 -5.17
CA ASN A 182 15.24 6.69 -4.65
C ASN A 182 14.54 7.91 -4.05
N SER A 183 13.50 8.43 -4.71
CA SER A 183 12.71 9.55 -4.20
C SER A 183 11.98 9.20 -2.89
N LEU A 184 11.41 7.99 -2.79
CA LEU A 184 10.75 7.53 -1.57
C LEU A 184 11.73 7.35 -0.40
N CYS A 185 12.96 6.89 -0.66
CA CYS A 185 14.01 6.80 0.35
C CYS A 185 14.26 8.18 0.99
N HIS A 186 14.38 9.22 0.17
CA HIS A 186 14.58 10.60 0.65
C HIS A 186 13.38 11.18 1.41
N HIS A 187 12.16 10.75 1.09
CA HIS A 187 10.94 11.25 1.72
C HIS A 187 10.50 10.48 2.97
N SER A 188 11.04 9.28 3.19
CA SER A 188 10.70 8.40 4.31
C SER A 188 11.33 8.86 5.63
N ASP A 189 10.63 8.62 6.74
CA ASP A 189 11.13 8.89 8.08
C ASP A 189 11.86 7.66 8.67
N LEU A 190 11.60 6.47 8.12
CA LEU A 190 12.23 5.20 8.45
C LEU A 190 12.25 4.30 7.21
N ILE A 191 13.38 3.65 6.95
CA ILE A 191 13.52 2.62 5.92
C ILE A 191 13.82 1.30 6.62
N LEU A 192 13.02 0.28 6.31
CA LEU A 192 13.33 -1.12 6.63
C LEU A 192 13.72 -1.80 5.32
N TRP A 193 14.99 -2.22 5.22
CA TRP A 193 15.56 -2.72 3.98
C TRP A 193 15.83 -4.22 4.10
N VAL A 194 15.03 -5.02 3.41
CA VAL A 194 15.18 -6.46 3.35
C VAL A 194 16.10 -6.82 2.19
N GLU A 195 17.26 -7.38 2.48
CA GLU A 195 18.27 -7.69 1.47
C GLU A 195 18.63 -9.17 1.49
N GLY A 196 18.72 -9.77 0.31
CA GLY A 196 19.29 -11.12 0.15
C GLY A 196 20.78 -11.14 0.49
N LEU A 197 21.30 -12.31 0.87
CA LEU A 197 22.72 -12.46 1.20
C LEU A 197 23.61 -12.27 -0.03
N ALA A 198 24.67 -11.45 0.11
CA ALA A 198 25.67 -11.23 -0.94
C ALA A 198 26.38 -12.51 -1.41
N THR A 199 26.46 -13.54 -0.55
CA THR A 199 27.09 -14.84 -0.86
C THR A 199 26.16 -15.83 -1.59
N GLY A 200 24.91 -15.43 -1.87
CA GLY A 200 23.89 -16.29 -2.45
C GLY A 200 23.03 -17.02 -1.41
N PHE A 201 22.22 -17.96 -1.89
CA PHE A 201 21.16 -18.61 -1.11
C PHE A 201 21.70 -19.46 0.06
N CYS A 202 21.09 -19.29 1.23
CA CYS A 202 21.26 -20.18 2.39
C CYS A 202 19.91 -20.77 2.78
N LYS A 203 19.89 -22.06 3.15
CA LYS A 203 18.64 -22.74 3.54
C LYS A 203 18.01 -22.17 4.80
N ASP A 204 18.84 -21.71 5.74
CA ASP A 204 18.40 -21.29 7.07
C ASP A 204 18.33 -19.76 7.21
N VAL A 205 18.94 -19.02 6.27
CA VAL A 205 19.02 -17.55 6.29
C VAL A 205 18.58 -17.02 4.94
N HIS A 206 17.43 -16.34 4.92
CA HIS A 206 16.85 -15.77 3.70
C HIS A 206 17.49 -14.41 3.33
N GLY A 207 18.03 -13.70 4.32
CA GLY A 207 18.59 -12.36 4.12
C GLY A 207 18.79 -11.62 5.44
N GLN A 208 18.85 -10.29 5.35
CA GLN A 208 18.94 -9.35 6.47
C GLN A 208 17.84 -8.29 6.37
N VAL A 209 17.55 -7.62 7.50
CA VAL A 209 16.59 -6.51 7.63
C VAL A 209 17.25 -5.35 8.38
#